data_AF-Q9RBM1-F1
#
_entry.id   AF-Q9RBM1-F1
#
_cell.length_a   1.000
_cell.length_b   1.000
_cell.length_c   1.000
_cell.angle_alpha   90.00
_cell.angle_beta   90.00
_cell.angle_gamma   90.00
#
_symmetry.space_group_name_H-M   'P 1'
#
loop_
_entity.id
_entity.type
_entity.pdbx_description
1 polymer ?
#
loop_
_entity_poly.entity_id
_entity_poly.type
_entity_poly.pdbx_seq_one_letter_code
_entity_poly.pdbx_strand_id
1 'polypeptide(L)'
;MFIGNQSSNKVERAISEIRRGRPIVIYDESNYLLFAAAEALERDLFNQYKLISSNVYVTLTSSKVKYISQNKEHNSKRLLVNNFDELLHLINCSKEDCIKELQCSKTIDECAIALLKFSELLPYALVADMTFENKYEMRNWCEENDIIALDTLLVNDFQQNQSVYEVCKTSLFLKQTQEVDIISYRTESGGREHHAIIIGNPDKDDEPLVRI
;
A
#
# COMPACT_ATOMS: atom_id res chain seq x y z
N MET A 1 22.12 14.59 19.45
CA MET A 1 21.76 13.15 19.39
C MET A 1 20.54 13.04 18.51
N PHE A 2 20.71 12.70 17.24
CA PHE A 2 19.58 12.50 16.33
C PHE A 2 19.04 11.09 16.54
N ILE A 3 17.75 10.96 16.84
CA ILE A 3 17.08 9.65 16.93
C ILE A 3 17.05 9.08 15.50
N GLY A 4 17.86 8.06 15.22
CA GLY A 4 18.21 7.58 13.88
C GLY A 4 17.13 6.86 13.08
N ASN A 5 15.83 7.15 13.28
CA ASN A 5 14.76 6.45 12.56
C ASN A 5 13.51 7.31 12.23
N GLN A 6 13.67 8.63 12.14
CA GLN A 6 12.52 9.54 11.99
C GLN A 6 11.70 9.29 10.71
N SER A 7 12.36 8.91 9.61
CA SER A 7 11.72 8.65 8.32
C SER A 7 10.83 7.41 8.34
N SER A 8 11.36 6.26 8.81
CA SER A 8 10.58 5.01 8.89
C SER A 8 9.42 5.12 9.87
N ASN A 9 9.63 5.77 11.02
CA ASN A 9 8.58 5.97 12.02
C ASN A 9 7.36 6.72 11.46
N LYS A 10 7.57 7.67 10.53
CA LYS A 10 6.46 8.42 9.93
C LYS A 10 5.64 7.56 8.98
N VAL A 11 6.29 6.69 8.21
CA VAL A 11 5.63 5.72 7.32
C VAL A 11 4.86 4.68 8.13
N GLU A 12 5.46 4.12 9.19
CA GLU A 12 4.79 3.15 10.08
C GLU A 12 3.55 3.75 10.79
N ARG A 13 3.63 5.02 11.18
CA ARG A 13 2.47 5.76 11.70
C ARG A 13 1.39 5.93 10.62
N ALA A 14 1.77 6.29 9.40
CA ALA A 14 0.84 6.39 8.29
C ALA A 14 0.16 5.05 7.99
N ILE A 15 0.91 3.94 7.98
CA ILE A 15 0.37 2.57 7.86
C ILE A 15 -0.67 2.28 8.94
N SER A 16 -0.39 2.66 10.19
CA SER A 16 -1.32 2.47 11.30
C SER A 16 -2.62 3.26 11.12
N GLU A 17 -2.55 4.50 10.63
CA GLU A 17 -3.72 5.33 10.35
C GLU A 17 -4.55 4.77 9.19
N ILE A 18 -3.89 4.33 8.11
CA ILE A 18 -4.54 3.71 6.95
C ILE A 18 -5.32 2.46 7.38
N ARG A 19 -4.74 1.59 8.22
CA ARG A 19 -5.44 0.39 8.76
C ARG A 19 -6.66 0.73 9.61
N ARG A 20 -6.71 1.94 10.19
CA ARG A 20 -7.85 2.44 10.95
C ARG A 20 -8.90 3.14 10.08
N GLY A 21 -8.73 3.12 8.75
CA GLY A 21 -9.61 3.80 7.80
C GLY A 21 -9.43 5.32 7.78
N ARG A 22 -8.37 5.86 8.40
CA ARG A 22 -8.12 7.31 8.40
C ARG A 22 -7.48 7.75 7.08
N PRO A 23 -7.90 8.90 6.52
CA PRO A 23 -7.28 9.44 5.32
C PRO A 23 -5.89 10.00 5.64
N ILE A 24 -5.01 9.99 4.66
CA ILE A 24 -3.72 10.68 4.72
C ILE A 24 -3.50 11.48 3.43
N VAL A 25 -2.63 12.49 3.50
CA VAL A 25 -2.15 13.21 2.32
C VAL A 25 -0.78 12.65 1.95
N ILE A 26 -0.61 12.23 0.70
CA ILE A 26 0.71 12.03 0.11
C ILE A 26 1.02 13.16 -0.85
N TYR A 27 2.30 13.54 -0.93
CA TYR A 27 2.71 14.63 -1.80
C TYR A 27 4.09 14.39 -2.42
N ASP A 28 4.28 14.97 -3.60
CA ASP A 28 5.58 15.12 -4.26
C ASP A 28 5.83 16.62 -4.55
N GLU A 29 6.81 16.95 -5.38
CA GLU A 29 7.12 18.36 -5.70
C GLU A 29 6.02 19.07 -6.51
N SER A 30 5.09 18.33 -7.14
CA SER A 30 4.09 18.85 -8.08
C SER A 30 2.65 18.50 -7.73
N ASN A 31 2.42 17.46 -6.92
CA ASN A 31 1.09 16.90 -6.67
C ASN A 31 0.85 16.70 -5.18
N TYR A 32 -0.41 16.92 -4.78
CA TYR A 32 -0.94 16.55 -3.47
C TYR A 32 -2.12 15.62 -3.68
N LEU A 33 -2.13 14.48 -2.99
CA LEU A 33 -3.18 13.47 -3.12
C LEU A 33 -3.71 13.13 -1.74
N LEU A 34 -5.00 13.39 -1.52
CA LEU A 34 -5.70 12.88 -0.36
C LEU A 34 -6.13 11.45 -0.67
N PHE A 35 -5.75 10.48 0.17
CA PHE A 35 -6.11 9.08 -0.04
C PHE A 35 -6.54 8.34 1.23
N ALA A 36 -7.44 7.38 1.04
CA ALA A 36 -7.90 6.46 2.08
C ALA A 36 -7.97 5.04 1.51
N ALA A 37 -7.83 4.05 2.39
CA ALA A 37 -8.04 2.65 2.02
C ALA A 37 -9.51 2.40 1.73
N ALA A 38 -9.84 2.01 0.50
CA ALA A 38 -11.23 1.84 0.10
C ALA A 38 -11.92 0.68 0.87
N GLU A 39 -11.15 -0.34 1.27
CA GLU A 39 -11.64 -1.48 2.06
C GLU A 39 -12.08 -1.09 3.48
N ALA A 40 -11.40 -0.12 4.11
CA ALA A 40 -11.69 0.35 5.46
C ALA A 40 -12.51 1.66 5.48
N LEU A 41 -13.02 2.08 4.31
CA LEU A 41 -13.69 3.36 4.15
C LEU A 41 -15.14 3.29 4.63
N GLU A 42 -15.57 4.28 5.40
CA GLU A 42 -16.95 4.47 5.78
C GLU A 42 -17.68 5.47 4.86
N ARG A 43 -19.02 5.38 4.82
CA ARG A 43 -19.86 6.21 3.94
C ARG A 43 -19.70 7.71 4.22
N ASP A 44 -19.59 8.09 5.49
CA ASP A 44 -19.44 9.51 5.87
C ASP A 44 -18.12 10.09 5.38
N LEU A 45 -17.03 9.32 5.46
CA LEU A 45 -15.73 9.73 4.93
C LEU A 45 -15.77 9.83 3.40
N PHE A 46 -16.42 8.90 2.69
CA PHE A 46 -16.63 9.03 1.25
C PHE A 46 -17.34 10.34 0.88
N ASN A 47 -18.39 10.70 1.63
CA ASN A 47 -19.12 11.95 1.40
C ASN A 47 -18.23 13.18 1.63
N GLN A 48 -17.33 13.15 2.61
CA GLN A 48 -16.33 14.22 2.81
C GLN A 48 -15.38 14.34 1.62
N TYR A 49 -14.92 13.24 1.04
CA TYR A 49 -14.11 13.28 -0.19
C TYR A 49 -14.83 13.97 -1.35
N LYS A 50 -16.15 13.72 -1.49
CA LYS A 50 -16.99 14.38 -2.51
C LYS A 50 -17.23 15.86 -2.26
N LEU A 51 -17.16 16.31 -1.00
CA LEU A 51 -17.21 17.74 -0.66
C LEU A 51 -15.88 18.43 -0.97
N ILE A 52 -14.77 17.74 -0.77
CA ILE A 52 -13.42 18.25 -1.01
C ILE A 52 -13.10 18.31 -2.51
N SER A 53 -13.46 17.27 -3.26
CA SER A 53 -13.22 17.18 -4.70
C SER A 53 -14.46 16.68 -5.44
N SER A 54 -14.78 17.33 -6.55
CA SER A 54 -15.85 16.90 -7.46
C SER A 54 -15.60 15.48 -8.01
N ASN A 55 -14.33 15.20 -8.32
CA ASN A 55 -13.89 13.93 -8.85
C ASN A 55 -13.13 13.14 -7.79
N VAL A 56 -13.65 11.95 -7.49
CA VAL A 56 -13.04 11.00 -6.57
C VAL A 56 -12.86 9.69 -7.32
N TYR A 57 -11.68 9.12 -7.21
CA TYR A 57 -11.30 7.94 -7.97
C TYR A 57 -10.96 6.78 -7.05
N VAL A 58 -11.09 5.57 -7.56
CA VAL A 58 -10.45 4.39 -6.98
C VAL A 58 -9.28 3.97 -7.87
N THR A 59 -8.13 3.68 -7.26
CA THR A 59 -6.97 3.15 -8.00
C THR A 59 -7.17 1.67 -8.33
N LEU A 60 -6.79 1.28 -9.53
CA LEU A 60 -6.76 -0.11 -9.99
C LEU A 60 -5.33 -0.49 -10.34
N THR A 61 -4.85 -1.59 -9.76
CA THR A 61 -3.53 -2.15 -10.09
C THR A 61 -3.50 -2.66 -11.53
N SER A 62 -2.30 -2.74 -12.13
CA SER A 62 -2.10 -3.35 -13.44
C SER A 62 -2.70 -4.77 -13.55
N SER A 63 -2.56 -5.60 -12.51
CA SER A 63 -3.15 -6.95 -12.46
C SER A 63 -4.67 -6.91 -12.52
N LYS A 64 -5.29 -5.97 -11.80
CA LYS A 64 -6.75 -5.78 -11.80
C LYS A 64 -7.24 -5.24 -13.15
N VAL A 65 -6.56 -4.26 -13.73
CA VAL A 65 -6.85 -3.75 -15.08
C VAL A 65 -6.73 -4.85 -16.12
N LYS A 66 -5.68 -5.69 -16.07
CA LYS A 66 -5.49 -6.82 -16.97
C LYS A 66 -6.65 -7.82 -16.89
N TYR A 67 -7.13 -8.08 -15.67
CA TYR A 67 -8.27 -8.96 -15.41
C TYR A 67 -9.57 -8.40 -16.00
N ILE A 68 -9.83 -7.09 -15.85
CA ILE A 68 -11.03 -6.43 -16.36
C ILE A 68 -10.98 -6.29 -17.89
N SER A 69 -9.87 -5.79 -18.44
CA SER A 69 -9.70 -5.40 -19.84
C SER A 69 -9.30 -6.56 -20.77
N GLN A 70 -9.34 -7.81 -20.30
CA GLN A 70 -8.98 -9.01 -21.07
C GLN A 70 -7.64 -8.87 -21.82
N ASN A 71 -6.59 -8.43 -21.12
CA ASN A 71 -5.20 -8.32 -21.59
C ASN A 71 -4.85 -7.22 -22.61
N LYS A 72 -5.63 -6.15 -22.77
CA LYS A 72 -5.28 -5.04 -23.70
C LYS A 72 -4.45 -3.90 -23.09
N GLU A 73 -4.41 -3.77 -21.78
CA GLU A 73 -3.69 -2.70 -21.08
C GLU A 73 -2.86 -3.26 -19.91
N HIS A 74 -1.72 -2.61 -19.64
CA HIS A 74 -0.72 -3.10 -18.66
C HIS A 74 -0.44 -2.12 -17.52
N ASN A 75 -0.96 -0.91 -17.57
CA ASN A 75 -0.67 0.12 -16.58
C ASN A 75 -1.79 0.21 -15.55
N SER A 76 -1.44 0.62 -14.33
CA SER A 76 -2.42 1.01 -13.32
C SER A 76 -3.33 2.11 -13.86
N LYS A 77 -4.58 2.13 -13.40
CA LYS A 77 -5.61 3.08 -13.84
C LYS A 77 -6.33 3.67 -12.64
N ARG A 78 -6.98 4.81 -12.86
CA ARG A 78 -7.99 5.37 -11.97
C ARG A 78 -9.36 5.12 -12.56
N LEU A 79 -10.31 4.76 -11.71
CA LEU A 79 -11.71 4.67 -12.06
C LEU A 79 -12.49 5.73 -11.29
N LEU A 80 -13.27 6.55 -11.99
CA LEU A 80 -14.15 7.54 -11.36
C LEU A 80 -15.27 6.83 -10.60
N VAL A 81 -15.49 7.24 -9.35
CA VAL A 81 -16.52 6.69 -8.47
C VAL A 81 -17.52 7.77 -8.10
N ASN A 82 -18.82 7.49 -8.28
CA ASN A 82 -19.86 8.49 -8.06
C ASN A 82 -20.50 8.40 -6.67
N ASN A 83 -20.66 7.20 -6.12
CA ASN A 83 -21.25 6.99 -4.81
C ASN A 83 -20.58 5.83 -4.06
N PHE A 84 -20.85 5.72 -2.76
CA PHE A 84 -20.24 4.73 -1.89
C PHE A 84 -20.66 3.28 -2.22
N ASP A 85 -21.91 3.06 -2.64
CA ASP A 85 -22.40 1.71 -2.94
C ASP A 85 -21.71 1.13 -4.19
N GLU A 86 -21.41 1.99 -5.17
CA GLU A 86 -20.61 1.66 -6.34
C GLU A 86 -19.17 1.25 -5.96
N LEU A 87 -18.54 2.00 -5.05
CA LEU A 87 -17.21 1.66 -4.53
C LEU A 87 -17.22 0.28 -3.87
N LEU A 88 -18.17 0.06 -2.97
CA LEU A 88 -18.30 -1.18 -2.22
C LEU A 88 -18.55 -2.37 -3.14
N HIS A 89 -19.38 -2.20 -4.16
CA HIS A 89 -19.60 -3.21 -5.19
C HIS A 89 -18.29 -3.55 -5.92
N LEU A 90 -17.50 -2.55 -6.32
CA LEU A 90 -16.23 -2.77 -7.02
C LEU A 90 -15.20 -3.53 -6.18
N ILE A 91 -15.09 -3.24 -4.88
CA ILE A 91 -14.16 -3.91 -3.99
C ILE A 91 -14.57 -5.38 -3.78
N ASN A 92 -15.87 -5.65 -3.68
CA ASN A 92 -16.40 -6.98 -3.38
C ASN A 92 -16.59 -7.88 -4.62
N CYS A 93 -16.74 -7.31 -5.81
CA CYS A 93 -17.08 -8.08 -7.00
C CYS A 93 -15.85 -8.66 -7.71
N SER A 94 -15.92 -9.97 -7.98
CA SER A 94 -14.93 -10.70 -8.78
C SER A 94 -15.17 -10.58 -10.27
N LYS A 95 -16.37 -10.19 -10.73
CA LYS A 95 -16.69 -9.89 -12.13
C LYS A 95 -17.27 -8.49 -12.23
N GLU A 96 -16.67 -7.66 -13.07
CA GLU A 96 -17.13 -6.29 -13.30
C GLU A 96 -17.91 -6.23 -14.61
N ASP A 97 -19.21 -5.89 -14.51
CA ASP A 97 -20.09 -5.66 -15.66
C ASP A 97 -19.97 -4.22 -16.21
N CYS A 98 -19.13 -3.37 -15.62
CA CYS A 98 -19.09 -1.94 -15.93
C CYS A 98 -17.76 -1.52 -16.55
N ILE A 99 -17.72 -1.48 -17.89
CA ILE A 99 -16.72 -0.71 -18.64
C ILE A 99 -17.03 0.77 -18.39
N LYS A 100 -16.47 1.32 -17.32
CA LYS A 100 -16.40 2.76 -17.08
C LYS A 100 -15.09 3.28 -17.66
N GLU A 101 -15.07 4.57 -18.02
CA GLU A 101 -13.90 5.22 -18.58
C GLU A 101 -12.73 5.18 -17.57
N LEU A 102 -11.69 4.41 -17.90
CA LEU A 102 -10.48 4.28 -17.10
C LEU A 102 -9.51 5.41 -17.44
N GLN A 103 -9.16 6.20 -16.44
CA GLN A 103 -8.15 7.24 -16.56
C GLN A 103 -6.76 6.69 -16.29
N CYS A 104 -5.74 7.27 -16.91
CA CYS A 104 -4.36 6.92 -16.62
C CYS A 104 -4.04 7.25 -15.15
N SER A 105 -3.37 6.31 -14.46
CA SER A 105 -2.82 6.54 -13.13
C SER A 105 -1.68 7.54 -13.20
N LYS A 106 -1.53 8.35 -12.15
CA LYS A 106 -0.36 9.20 -11.90
C LYS A 106 0.69 8.42 -11.09
N THR A 107 1.94 8.86 -11.11
CA THR A 107 3.02 8.26 -10.33
C THR A 107 2.72 8.28 -8.82
N ILE A 108 2.10 9.36 -8.32
CA ILE A 108 1.71 9.47 -6.90
C ILE A 108 0.68 8.40 -6.47
N ASP A 109 -0.10 7.84 -7.40
CA ASP A 109 -1.03 6.74 -7.09
C ASP A 109 -0.30 5.44 -6.76
N GLU A 110 0.87 5.21 -7.38
CA GLU A 110 1.68 4.03 -7.10
C GLU A 110 2.16 4.05 -5.64
N CYS A 111 2.43 5.24 -5.09
CA CYS A 111 2.74 5.40 -3.68
C CYS A 111 1.55 5.07 -2.78
N ALA A 112 0.32 5.49 -3.13
CA ALA A 112 -0.88 5.11 -2.40
C ALA A 112 -1.10 3.57 -2.43
N ILE A 113 -0.94 2.95 -3.60
CA ILE A 113 -1.02 1.49 -3.76
C ILE A 113 0.06 0.78 -2.92
N ALA A 114 1.30 1.30 -2.90
CA ALA A 114 2.38 0.73 -2.10
C ALA A 114 2.06 0.81 -0.59
N LEU A 115 1.55 1.95 -0.12
CA LEU A 115 1.14 2.12 1.28
C LEU A 115 0.01 1.16 1.68
N LEU A 116 -0.96 0.90 0.80
CA LEU A 116 -2.00 -0.12 1.04
C LEU A 116 -1.40 -1.52 1.16
N LYS A 117 -0.43 -1.86 0.30
CA LYS A 117 0.29 -3.14 0.37
C LYS A 117 1.09 -3.27 1.67
N PHE A 118 1.78 -2.22 2.10
CA PHE A 118 2.47 -2.20 3.41
C PHE A 118 1.49 -2.33 4.58
N SER A 119 0.28 -1.80 4.39
CA SER A 119 -0.83 -1.90 5.34
C SER A 119 -1.56 -3.24 5.32
N GLU A 120 -1.20 -4.19 4.45
CA GLU A 120 -1.89 -5.48 4.28
C GLU A 120 -3.37 -5.35 3.91
N LEU A 121 -3.74 -4.27 3.25
CA LEU A 121 -5.09 -4.04 2.77
C LEU A 121 -5.16 -4.34 1.27
N LEU A 122 -6.39 -4.52 0.77
CA LEU A 122 -6.63 -4.60 -0.66
C LEU A 122 -6.09 -3.33 -1.35
N PRO A 123 -5.44 -3.44 -2.53
CA PRO A 123 -4.78 -2.33 -3.20
C PRO A 123 -5.76 -1.43 -3.98
N TYR A 124 -6.86 -1.04 -3.34
CA TYR A 124 -7.84 -0.07 -3.82
C TYR A 124 -7.76 1.20 -2.96
N ALA A 125 -7.10 2.24 -3.45
CA ALA A 125 -7.06 3.54 -2.79
C ALA A 125 -8.19 4.41 -3.32
N LEU A 126 -9.02 4.97 -2.43
CA LEU A 126 -9.86 6.10 -2.78
C LEU A 126 -8.98 7.34 -2.80
N VAL A 127 -8.92 8.05 -3.92
CA VAL A 127 -8.02 9.18 -4.12
C VAL A 127 -8.78 10.42 -4.62
N ALA A 128 -8.38 11.58 -4.10
CA ALA A 128 -8.79 12.89 -4.59
C ALA A 128 -7.53 13.75 -4.79
N ASP A 129 -7.43 14.36 -5.97
CA ASP A 129 -6.35 15.32 -6.25
C ASP A 129 -6.62 16.61 -5.47
N MET A 130 -5.63 17.07 -4.72
CA MET A 130 -5.68 18.30 -3.92
C MET A 130 -4.80 19.38 -4.57
N THR A 131 -5.17 20.63 -4.37
CA THR A 131 -4.36 21.78 -4.80
C THR A 131 -4.07 22.65 -3.59
N PHE A 132 -2.79 22.97 -3.42
CA PHE A 132 -2.29 23.92 -2.42
C PHE A 132 -1.27 24.83 -3.11
N GLU A 133 -1.18 26.09 -2.68
CA GLU A 133 -0.21 27.06 -3.16
C GLU A 133 1.23 26.60 -2.88
N ASN A 134 1.45 25.96 -1.72
CA ASN A 134 2.76 25.48 -1.30
C ASN A 134 2.67 24.43 -0.17
N LYS A 135 3.82 23.82 0.16
CA LYS A 135 3.93 22.79 1.21
C LYS A 135 3.55 23.30 2.61
N TYR A 136 3.62 24.61 2.87
CA TYR A 136 3.24 25.18 4.18
C TYR A 136 1.72 25.22 4.34
N GLU A 137 0.99 25.65 3.32
CA GLU A 137 -0.47 25.61 3.31
C GLU A 137 -1.00 24.18 3.47
N MET A 138 -0.43 23.22 2.72
CA MET A 138 -0.78 21.80 2.85
C MET A 138 -0.56 21.29 4.27
N ARG A 139 0.57 21.65 4.90
CA ARG A 139 0.87 21.23 6.28
C ARG A 139 -0.11 21.82 7.28
N ASN A 140 -0.43 23.11 7.18
CA ASN A 140 -1.42 23.74 8.05
C ASN A 140 -2.78 23.06 7.91
N TRP A 141 -3.23 22.80 6.68
CA TRP A 141 -4.48 22.09 6.43
C TRP A 141 -4.47 20.69 7.05
N CYS A 142 -3.36 19.96 6.92
CA CYS A 142 -3.21 18.64 7.52
C CYS A 142 -3.24 18.70 9.06
N GLU A 143 -2.60 19.69 9.68
CA GLU A 143 -2.62 19.89 11.13
C GLU A 143 -4.01 20.25 11.66
N GLU A 144 -4.73 21.15 10.99
CA GLU A 144 -6.10 21.55 11.35
C GLU A 144 -7.09 20.40 11.27
N ASN A 145 -6.86 19.43 10.37
CA ASN A 145 -7.75 18.30 10.13
C ASN A 145 -7.27 16.99 10.78
N ASP A 146 -6.18 17.00 11.56
CA ASP A 146 -5.56 15.80 12.17
C ASP A 146 -5.22 14.71 11.13
N ILE A 147 -4.68 15.13 9.98
CA ILE A 147 -4.31 14.27 8.85
C ILE A 147 -2.79 14.20 8.73
N ILE A 148 -2.26 12.98 8.54
CA ILE A 148 -0.82 12.81 8.30
C ILE A 148 -0.48 13.21 6.86
N ALA A 149 0.50 14.10 6.69
CA ALA A 149 1.13 14.39 5.41
C ALA A 149 2.42 13.59 5.23
N LEU A 150 2.55 12.83 4.14
CA LEU A 150 3.70 11.97 3.85
C LEU A 150 4.32 12.28 2.49
N ASP A 151 5.63 12.50 2.49
CA ASP A 151 6.40 12.71 1.27
C ASP A 151 6.58 11.37 0.53
N THR A 152 6.37 11.35 -0.80
CA THR A 152 6.57 10.14 -1.61
C THR A 152 7.99 9.59 -1.53
N LEU A 153 9.00 10.45 -1.32
CA LEU A 153 10.38 10.02 -1.13
C LEU A 153 10.54 9.12 0.10
N LEU A 154 9.83 9.43 1.20
CA LEU A 154 9.88 8.61 2.42
C LEU A 154 9.26 7.23 2.20
N VAL A 155 8.22 7.13 1.36
CA VAL A 155 7.58 5.85 1.00
C VAL A 155 8.53 5.01 0.15
N ASN A 156 9.21 5.64 -0.82
CA ASN A 156 10.19 4.97 -1.67
C ASN A 156 11.38 4.47 -0.85
N ASP A 157 11.92 5.30 0.04
CA ASP A 157 13.00 4.91 0.94
C ASP A 157 12.56 3.76 1.86
N PHE A 158 11.33 3.81 2.39
CA PHE A 158 10.79 2.72 3.21
C PHE A 158 10.66 1.41 2.42
N GLN A 159 10.29 1.47 1.14
CA GLN A 159 10.21 0.29 0.27
C GLN A 159 11.59 -0.33 0.01
N GLN A 160 12.62 0.50 -0.22
CA GLN A 160 13.97 0.02 -0.51
C GLN A 160 14.70 -0.52 0.73
N ASN A 161 14.37 -0.01 1.92
CA ASN A 161 15.01 -0.38 3.18
C ASN A 161 14.28 -1.49 3.96
N GLN A 162 13.63 -2.44 3.26
CA GLN A 162 13.04 -3.64 3.87
C GLN A 162 14.07 -4.77 4.02
N SER A 163 15.30 -4.44 4.41
CA SER A 163 16.30 -5.46 4.74
C SER A 163 15.79 -6.29 5.91
N VAL A 164 16.00 -7.60 5.81
CA VAL A 164 15.73 -8.54 6.90
C VAL A 164 17.04 -9.12 7.40
N TYR A 165 17.13 -9.36 8.70
CA TYR A 165 18.26 -10.02 9.33
C TYR A 165 17.80 -11.27 10.07
N GLU A 166 18.66 -12.28 10.11
CA GLU A 166 18.39 -13.52 10.85
C GLU A 166 18.40 -13.23 12.36
N VAL A 167 17.30 -13.61 13.03
CA VAL A 167 17.14 -13.47 14.48
C VAL A 167 17.44 -14.77 15.20
N CYS A 168 16.98 -15.89 14.62
CA CYS A 168 17.14 -17.20 15.21
C CYS A 168 17.07 -18.27 14.13
N LYS A 169 17.87 -19.33 14.31
CA LYS A 169 17.84 -20.55 13.52
C LYS A 169 17.76 -21.76 14.45
N THR A 170 16.87 -22.69 14.14
CA THR A 170 16.74 -23.96 14.89
C THR A 170 16.37 -25.10 13.97
N SER A 171 16.77 -26.31 14.32
CA SER A 171 16.32 -27.52 13.62
C SER A 171 14.85 -27.81 13.93
N LEU A 172 14.13 -28.29 12.92
CA LEU A 172 12.73 -28.67 12.96
C LEU A 172 12.60 -30.13 12.54
N PHE A 173 11.73 -30.90 13.20
CA PHE A 173 11.47 -32.29 12.82
C PHE A 173 10.14 -32.37 12.09
N LEU A 174 10.18 -32.51 10.76
CA LEU A 174 8.99 -32.77 9.96
C LEU A 174 8.71 -34.27 9.88
N LYS A 175 7.45 -34.63 9.59
CA LYS A 175 7.04 -36.04 9.49
C LYS A 175 7.81 -36.80 8.40
N GLN A 176 8.18 -36.10 7.31
CA GLN A 176 8.83 -36.69 6.14
C GLN A 176 10.36 -36.62 6.19
N THR A 177 10.95 -35.71 6.98
CA THR A 177 12.40 -35.51 7.04
C THR A 177 12.81 -34.79 8.33
N GLN A 178 14.02 -35.10 8.81
CA GLN A 178 14.64 -34.48 9.99
C GLN A 178 15.71 -33.45 9.61
N GLU A 179 16.12 -33.38 8.34
CA GLU A 179 17.09 -32.42 7.83
C GLU A 179 16.38 -31.13 7.47
N VAL A 180 15.88 -30.44 8.49
CA VAL A 180 15.12 -29.20 8.30
C VAL A 180 15.56 -28.17 9.31
N ASP A 181 15.85 -26.97 8.84
CA ASP A 181 16.04 -25.79 9.68
C ASP A 181 14.88 -24.83 9.46
N ILE A 182 14.39 -24.23 10.54
CA ILE A 182 13.53 -23.05 10.49
C ILE A 182 14.34 -21.83 10.92
N ILE A 183 14.32 -20.80 10.09
CA ILE A 183 14.99 -19.53 10.33
C ILE A 183 13.93 -18.44 10.48
N SER A 184 14.08 -17.62 11.51
CA SER A 184 13.25 -16.43 11.74
C SER A 184 14.06 -15.19 11.39
N TYR A 185 13.48 -14.35 10.55
CA TYR A 185 14.03 -13.08 10.09
C TYR A 185 13.17 -11.93 10.58
N ARG A 186 13.79 -10.78 10.86
CA ARG A 186 13.07 -9.53 11.18
C ARG A 186 13.54 -8.40 10.32
N THR A 187 12.65 -7.45 10.06
CA THR A 187 13.03 -6.16 9.49
C THR A 187 13.76 -5.31 10.52
N GLU A 188 14.70 -4.48 10.06
CA GLU A 188 15.38 -3.50 10.93
C GLU A 188 14.40 -2.50 11.57
N SER A 189 13.26 -2.25 10.93
CA SER A 189 12.18 -1.42 11.49
C SER A 189 11.46 -2.04 12.68
N GLY A 190 11.79 -3.30 13.05
CA GLY A 190 11.13 -4.02 14.13
C GLY A 190 9.74 -4.54 13.77
N GLY A 191 9.38 -4.48 12.48
CA GLY A 191 8.11 -4.90 11.92
C GLY A 191 7.92 -6.42 11.88
N ARG A 192 7.34 -6.93 10.77
CA ARG A 192 6.94 -8.34 10.67
C ARG A 192 8.12 -9.31 10.77
N GLU A 193 7.85 -10.43 11.41
CA GLU A 193 8.72 -11.60 11.41
C GLU A 193 8.42 -12.44 10.16
N HIS A 194 9.49 -12.82 9.46
CA HIS A 194 9.44 -13.71 8.32
C HIS A 194 10.07 -15.04 8.71
N HIS A 195 9.53 -16.15 8.22
CA HIS A 195 10.10 -17.47 8.48
C HIS A 195 10.50 -18.15 7.17
N ALA A 196 11.67 -18.77 7.16
CA ALA A 196 12.11 -19.65 6.10
C ALA A 196 12.24 -21.07 6.65
N ILE A 197 11.70 -22.05 5.93
CA ILE A 197 11.91 -23.47 6.23
C ILE A 197 12.85 -24.00 5.15
N ILE A 198 14.06 -24.38 5.57
CA ILE A 198 15.10 -24.92 4.70
C ILE A 198 15.13 -26.42 4.90
N ILE A 199 14.92 -27.18 3.83
CA ILE A 199 15.00 -28.65 3.83
C ILE A 199 16.30 -29.04 3.12
N GLY A 200 17.15 -29.85 3.78
CA GLY A 200 18.44 -30.26 3.25
C GLY A 200 19.46 -29.11 3.21
N ASN A 201 20.20 -28.99 2.11
CA ASN A 201 21.23 -27.96 1.91
C ASN A 201 21.09 -27.32 0.51
N PRO A 202 20.24 -26.30 0.35
CA PRO A 202 19.97 -25.69 -0.95
C PRO A 202 21.19 -24.99 -1.56
N ASP A 203 22.20 -24.63 -0.76
CA ASP A 203 23.44 -24.01 -1.27
C ASP A 203 24.27 -24.99 -2.13
N LYS A 204 23.97 -26.29 -2.06
CA LYS A 204 24.64 -27.34 -2.86
C LYS A 204 23.83 -27.76 -4.08
N ASP A 205 22.62 -27.25 -4.24
CA ASP A 205 21.75 -27.56 -5.38
C ASP A 205 21.91 -26.47 -6.44
N ASP A 206 22.10 -26.85 -7.71
CA ASP A 206 22.20 -25.89 -8.82
C ASP A 206 20.89 -25.09 -8.99
N GLU A 207 19.74 -25.70 -8.67
CA GLU A 207 18.41 -25.09 -8.75
C GLU A 207 17.54 -25.53 -7.55
N PRO A 208 17.63 -24.84 -6.41
CA PRO A 208 16.82 -25.17 -5.25
C PRO A 208 15.34 -24.85 -5.49
N LEU A 209 14.45 -25.73 -5.03
CA LEU A 209 13.00 -25.51 -5.12
C LEU A 209 12.57 -24.46 -4.08
N VAL A 210 12.01 -23.34 -4.56
CA VAL A 210 11.54 -22.23 -3.71
C VAL A 210 10.02 -22.06 -3.80
N ARG A 211 9.38 -21.88 -2.64
CA ARG A 211 7.99 -21.45 -2.52
C ARG A 211 7.92 -20.25 -1.58
N ILE A 212 7.33 -19.15 -2.07
CA ILE A 212 7.12 -17.88 -1.36
C ILE A 212 5.63 -17.74 -1.07
#